data_AF-A0A510PHW8-F1
#
_entry.id   AF-A0A510PHW8-F1
#
_cell.length_a   1.000
_cell.length_b   1.000
_cell.length_c   1.000
_cell.angle_alpha   90.00
_cell.angle_beta   90.00
_cell.angle_gamma   90.00
#
_symmetry.space_group_name_H-M   'P 1'
#
loop_
_entity.id
_entity.type
_entity.pdbx_description
1 polymer ?
#
loop_
_entity_poly.entity_id
_entity_poly.type
_entity_poly.pdbx_seq_one_letter_code
_entity_poly.pdbx_strand_id
1 'polypeptide(L)'
;MNEKIQDELEDDLREEYDLSQLKNPVRGKYYQQYREGHSVTIHHEDGTKTVEHFPAQNDVIILDPDVKKYFPNSESVNATLRSLIKLIPQ
;
A
#
# COMPACT_ATOMS: atom_id res chain seq x y z
N MET A 1 -34.76 15.21 12.71
CA MET A 1 -33.79 14.99 13.80
C MET A 1 -32.44 14.90 13.15
N ASN A 2 -31.59 15.90 13.36
CA ASN A 2 -30.28 16.02 12.73
C ASN A 2 -29.26 15.89 13.87
N GLU A 3 -28.82 14.67 14.14
CA GLU A 3 -27.80 14.42 15.15
C GLU A 3 -26.48 15.04 14.66
N LYS A 4 -26.17 16.20 15.22
CA LYS A 4 -24.84 16.79 15.13
C LYS A 4 -23.91 15.88 15.91
N ILE A 5 -23.10 15.10 15.21
CA ILE A 5 -21.98 14.39 15.81
C ILE A 5 -20.98 15.47 16.21
N GLN A 6 -20.98 15.81 17.49
CA GLN A 6 -20.00 16.67 18.12
C GLN A 6 -18.91 15.74 18.66
N ASP A 7 -18.01 15.29 17.78
CA ASP A 7 -16.79 14.61 18.20
C ASP A 7 -15.86 15.69 18.77
N GLU A 8 -15.98 15.92 20.08
CA GLU A 8 -14.93 16.56 20.86
C GLU A 8 -13.67 15.70 20.69
N LEU A 9 -12.62 16.28 20.09
CA LEU A 9 -11.32 15.63 19.92
C LEU A 9 -10.64 15.53 21.31
N GLU A 10 -11.16 14.65 22.17
CA GLU A 10 -10.35 14.12 23.26
C GLU A 10 -9.15 13.43 22.62
N ASP A 11 -7.95 13.74 23.12
CA ASP A 11 -6.72 13.04 22.78
C ASP A 11 -6.82 11.59 23.31
N ASP A 12 -7.57 10.76 22.59
CA ASP A 12 -7.77 9.33 22.84
C ASP A 12 -6.57 8.51 22.32
N LEU A 13 -5.44 9.18 22.04
CA LEU A 13 -4.19 8.48 21.87
C LEU A 13 -3.83 7.86 23.22
N ARG A 14 -3.81 6.53 23.24
CA ARG A 14 -3.32 5.78 24.40
C ARG A 14 -1.89 6.22 24.72
N GLU A 15 -1.57 6.26 26.01
CA GLU A 15 -0.19 6.39 26.47
C GLU A 15 0.72 5.43 25.69
N GLU A 16 1.98 5.85 25.48
CA GLU A 16 2.95 5.05 24.75
C GLU A 16 2.95 3.61 25.26
N TYR A 17 2.82 2.68 24.32
CA TYR A 17 2.60 1.28 24.63
C TYR A 17 3.81 0.66 25.37
N ASP A 18 3.61 0.15 26.59
CA ASP A 18 4.65 -0.55 27.35
C ASP A 18 4.96 -1.92 26.74
N LEU A 19 6.07 -1.99 25.99
CA LEU A 19 6.54 -3.18 25.31
C LEU A 19 6.92 -4.32 26.26
N SER A 20 7.15 -4.06 27.55
CA SER A 20 7.47 -5.09 28.55
C SER A 20 6.28 -6.02 28.85
N GLN A 21 5.05 -5.56 28.57
CA GLN A 21 3.82 -6.33 28.72
C GLN A 21 3.59 -7.35 27.58
N LEU A 22 4.41 -7.31 26.52
CA LEU A 22 4.25 -8.21 25.39
C LEU A 22 4.62 -9.65 25.77
N LYS A 23 3.64 -10.55 25.66
CA LYS A 23 3.87 -11.99 25.80
C LYS A 23 4.55 -12.53 24.53
N ASN A 24 5.84 -12.86 24.64
CA ASN A 24 6.69 -13.39 23.56
C ASN A 24 6.79 -12.43 22.35
N PRO A 25 7.47 -11.28 22.48
CA PRO A 25 7.62 -10.35 21.38
C PRO A 25 8.42 -11.01 20.25
N VAL A 26 7.83 -11.04 19.06
CA VAL A 26 8.48 -11.53 17.83
C VAL A 26 8.58 -10.36 16.86
N ARG A 27 9.81 -9.98 16.52
CA ARG A 27 10.06 -8.98 15.49
C ARG A 27 9.56 -9.51 14.14
N GLY A 28 8.72 -8.73 13.46
CA GLY A 28 8.24 -9.08 12.13
C GLY A 28 7.19 -10.21 12.10
N LYS A 29 6.41 -10.40 13.17
CA LYS A 29 5.34 -11.42 13.26
C LYS A 29 4.42 -11.48 12.03
N TYR A 30 4.14 -10.34 11.41
CA TYR A 30 3.23 -10.20 10.26
C TYR A 30 3.98 -9.90 8.93
N TYR A 31 5.30 -10.10 8.89
CA TYR A 31 6.11 -9.73 7.72
C TYR A 31 5.66 -10.42 6.43
N GLN A 32 5.36 -11.72 6.49
CA GLN A 32 4.92 -12.48 5.31
C GLN A 32 3.59 -11.93 4.76
N GLN A 33 2.59 -11.74 5.63
CA GLN A 33 1.28 -11.21 5.26
C GLN A 33 1.36 -9.77 4.73
N TYR A 34 2.23 -8.94 5.31
CA TYR A 34 2.46 -7.58 4.82
C TYR A 34 2.92 -7.55 3.35
N ARG A 35 3.69 -8.56 2.91
CA ARG A 35 4.19 -8.66 1.53
C ARG A 35 3.17 -9.14 0.50
N GLU A 36 2.04 -9.70 0.94
CA GLU A 36 0.94 -10.17 0.08
C GLU A 36 0.06 -9.03 -0.44
N GLY A 37 0.38 -7.79 -0.07
CA GLY A 37 -0.35 -6.60 -0.48
C GLY A 37 -1.48 -6.26 0.48
N HIS A 38 -1.77 -4.97 0.64
CA HIS A 38 -2.77 -4.46 1.57
C HIS A 38 -3.18 -3.04 1.16
N SER A 39 -4.28 -2.55 1.71
CA SER A 39 -4.71 -1.16 1.52
C SER A 39 -4.78 -0.46 2.87
N VAL A 40 -4.30 0.77 2.93
CA VAL A 40 -4.36 1.63 4.12
C VAL A 40 -5.39 2.71 3.86
N THR A 41 -6.40 2.79 4.72
CA THR A 41 -7.38 3.88 4.69
C THR A 41 -7.04 4.87 5.80
N ILE A 42 -6.67 6.08 5.40
CA ILE A 42 -6.43 7.21 6.29
C ILE A 42 -7.72 8.02 6.35
N HIS A 43 -8.23 8.22 7.56
CA HIS A 43 -9.38 9.07 7.82
C HIS A 43 -8.84 10.44 8.26
N HIS A 44 -9.16 11.49 7.50
CA HIS A 44 -8.75 12.85 7.83
C HIS A 44 -9.81 13.54 8.68
N GLU A 45 -9.39 14.57 9.42
CA GLU A 45 -10.25 15.36 10.30
C GLU A 45 -11.34 16.13 9.53
N ASP A 46 -11.08 16.47 8.27
CA ASP A 46 -12.06 17.12 7.37
C ASP A 46 -13.14 16.16 6.85
N GLY A 47 -13.14 14.91 7.31
CA GLY A 47 -14.06 13.85 6.91
C GLY A 47 -13.70 13.16 5.60
N THR A 48 -12.62 13.59 4.92
CA THR A 48 -12.14 12.91 3.72
C THR A 48 -11.42 11.60 4.09
N LYS A 49 -11.36 10.68 3.12
CA LYS A 49 -10.60 9.43 3.26
C LYS A 49 -9.62 9.29 2.13
N THR A 50 -8.36 8.99 2.46
CA THR A 50 -7.36 8.59 1.47
C THR A 50 -7.15 7.09 1.57
N VAL A 51 -7.28 6.39 0.45
CA VAL A 51 -6.97 4.97 0.37
C VAL A 51 -5.68 4.82 -0.43
N GLU A 52 -4.65 4.31 0.22
CA GLU A 52 -3.39 3.96 -0.43
C GLU A 52 -3.31 2.44 -0.60
N HIS A 53 -3.01 2.01 -1.83
CA HIS A 53 -2.94 0.60 -2.18
C HIS A 53 -1.49 0.15 -2.32
N PHE A 54 -1.11 -0.84 -1.53
CA PHE A 54 0.20 -1.47 -1.55
C PHE A 54 0.04 -2.85 -2.20
N PRO A 55 0.38 -3.02 -3.49
CA PRO A 55 0.27 -4.31 -4.16
C PRO A 55 1.24 -5.34 -3.56
N ALA A 56 0.94 -6.63 -3.74
CA ALA A 56 1.86 -7.68 -3.34
C ALA A 56 3.21 -7.50 -4.03
N GLN A 57 4.32 -7.75 -3.31
CA GLN A 57 5.64 -7.60 -3.91
C GLN A 57 5.87 -8.52 -5.12
N ASN A 58 5.12 -9.63 -5.18
CA ASN A 58 5.18 -10.60 -6.27
C ASN A 58 4.46 -10.10 -7.54
N ASP A 59 3.58 -9.11 -7.40
CA ASP A 59 2.80 -8.53 -8.50
C ASP A 59 3.48 -7.28 -9.09
N VAL A 60 4.57 -6.81 -8.48
CA VAL A 60 5.34 -5.65 -8.93
C VAL A 60 6.58 -6.11 -9.67
N ILE A 61 6.62 -5.87 -10.98
CA ILE A 61 7.82 -6.06 -11.80
C ILE A 61 8.66 -4.79 -11.72
N ILE A 62 9.80 -4.87 -11.04
CA ILE A 62 10.80 -3.79 -10.99
C ILE A 62 11.71 -3.94 -12.20
N LEU A 63 11.80 -2.90 -13.02
CA LEU A 63 12.74 -2.85 -14.13
C LEU A 63 14.14 -2.51 -13.63
N ASP A 64 15.15 -3.15 -14.20
CA ASP A 64 16.54 -2.79 -13.98
C ASP A 64 16.83 -1.36 -14.47
N PRO A 65 17.84 -0.67 -13.89
CA PRO A 65 18.11 0.75 -14.19
C PRO A 65 18.40 1.05 -15.66
N ASP A 66 19.05 0.12 -16.35
CA ASP A 66 19.35 0.20 -17.79
C ASP A 66 18.07 0.09 -18.64
N VAL A 67 17.13 -0.78 -18.26
CA VAL A 67 15.83 -0.92 -18.93
C VAL A 67 14.93 0.30 -18.67
N LYS A 68 14.93 0.82 -17.44
CA LYS A 68 14.15 2.01 -17.05
C LYS A 68 14.51 3.26 -17.86
N LYS A 69 15.75 3.34 -18.39
CA LYS A 69 16.18 4.41 -19.30
C LYS A 69 15.31 4.51 -20.56
N TYR A 70 14.82 3.38 -21.05
CA TYR A 70 14.00 3.29 -22.26
C TYR A 70 12.50 3.33 -21.97
N PHE A 71 12.10 2.92 -20.76
CA PHE A 71 10.70 2.85 -20.34
C PHE A 71 10.46 3.69 -19.07
N PRO A 72 10.04 4.97 -19.22
CA PRO A 72 9.91 5.88 -18.08
C PRO A 72 8.71 5.56 -17.17
N ASN A 73 7.70 4.84 -17.66
CA ASN A 73 6.50 4.49 -16.91
C ASN A 73 5.90 3.16 -17.38
N SER A 74 4.93 2.64 -16.61
CA SER A 74 4.25 1.37 -16.86
C SER A 74 3.44 1.37 -18.17
N GLU A 75 2.91 2.52 -18.59
CA GLU A 75 2.16 2.64 -19.85
C GLU A 75 3.05 2.31 -21.05
N SER A 76 4.26 2.89 -21.10
CA SER A 76 5.24 2.66 -22.16
C SER A 76 5.69 1.20 -22.23
N VAL A 77 5.95 0.56 -21.08
CA VAL A 77 6.29 -0.88 -21.00
C VAL A 77 5.17 -1.72 -21.59
N ASN A 78 3.94 -1.50 -21.12
CA ASN A 78 2.79 -2.31 -21.48
C ASN A 78 2.43 -2.18 -22.97
N ALA A 79 2.56 -0.98 -23.54
CA ALA A 79 2.33 -0.76 -24.97
C ALA A 79 3.30 -1.58 -25.83
N THR A 80 4.59 -1.59 -25.47
CA THR A 80 5.62 -2.35 -26.19
C THR A 80 5.41 -3.86 -26.04
N LEU A 81 5.20 -4.36 -24.82
CA LEU A 81 4.98 -5.80 -24.58
C LEU A 81 3.74 -6.31 -25.31
N ARG A 82 2.63 -5.57 -25.31
CA ARG A 82 1.42 -5.92 -26.08
C ARG A 82 1.67 -5.94 -27.58
N SER A 83 2.49 -5.03 -28.09
CA SER A 83 2.87 -5.00 -29.50
C SER A 83 3.71 -6.23 -29.85
N LEU A 84 4.64 -6.62 -28.98
CA LEU A 84 5.46 -7.82 -29.16
C LEU A 84 4.61 -9.11 -29.11
N ILE A 85 3.68 -9.22 -28.16
CA ILE A 85 2.76 -10.36 -28.06
C ILE A 85 1.99 -10.57 -29.37
N LYS A 86 1.56 -9.50 -30.05
CA LYS A 86 0.87 -9.59 -31.35
C LYS A 86 1.75 -10.12 -32.48
N LEU A 87 3.07 -10.04 -32.35
CA LEU A 87 4.03 -10.49 -33.36
C LEU A 87 4.46 -11.95 -33.15
N ILE A 88 4.14 -12.56 -31.99
CA ILE A 88 4.44 -13.95 -31.72
C ILE A 88 3.31 -14.82 -32.31
N PRO A 89 3.58 -15.64 -33.32
CA PRO A 89 2.59 -16.57 -33.87
C PRO A 89 2.22 -17.65 -32.84
N GLN A 90 0.96 -18.08 -32.88
CA GLN A 90 0.42 -19.16 -32.04
C GLN A 90 0.98 -20.52 -32.44
#